data_AF-A0A9E4HXL5-F1
#
_entry.id   AF-A0A9E4HXL5-F1
#
_cell.length_a   1.000
_cell.length_b   1.000
_cell.length_c   1.000
_cell.angle_alpha   90.00
_cell.angle_beta   90.00
_cell.angle_gamma   90.00
#
_symmetry.space_group_name_H-M   'P 1'
#
loop_
_entity.id
_entity.type
_entity.pdbx_description
1 polymer ?
#
loop_
_entity_poly.entity_id
_entity_poly.type
_entity_poly.pdbx_seq_one_letter_code
_entity_poly.pdbx_strand_id
1 'polypeptide(L)'
;MHLLRIEQSGELYADGEAIDLGQTPAPIVVLTAADTEISLLSAATRQSGRGEDAVRIANLLSLSHPNSVDLYIDAVLRHARVIAIRLLGGVSYWSYGVEQVAAMARRQNIPLAFLPGDGKPDPELDAQSTLPPAELMRLNDYLTAG
;
A
#
# COMPACT_ATOMS: atom_id res chain seq x y z
N MET A 1 34.74 -11.36 -30.16
CA MET A 1 34.68 -10.71 -28.83
C MET A 1 33.32 -10.05 -28.71
N HIS A 2 32.30 -10.80 -28.26
CA HIS A 2 30.96 -10.26 -28.07
C HIS A 2 30.88 -9.75 -26.63
N LEU A 3 30.77 -8.42 -26.46
CA LEU A 3 30.50 -7.82 -25.16
C LEU A 3 29.05 -8.15 -24.79
N LEU A 4 28.87 -8.89 -23.70
CA LEU A 4 27.59 -9.01 -23.00
C LEU A 4 27.29 -7.65 -22.37
N ARG A 5 26.28 -6.97 -22.91
CA ARG A 5 25.65 -5.80 -22.32
C ARG A 5 24.91 -6.27 -21.07
N ILE A 6 25.37 -5.85 -19.91
CA ILE A 6 24.65 -6.01 -18.65
C ILE A 6 23.49 -5.01 -18.73
N GLU A 7 22.31 -5.50 -19.11
CA GLU A 7 21.06 -4.77 -18.94
C GLU A 7 20.86 -4.58 -17.43
N GLN A 8 20.72 -3.32 -17.01
CA GLN A 8 20.52 -2.95 -15.62
C GLN A 8 19.27 -3.66 -15.09
N SER A 9 19.47 -4.54 -14.11
CA SER A 9 18.38 -5.15 -13.35
C SER A 9 17.73 -4.04 -12.50
N GLY A 10 16.66 -3.45 -13.02
CA GLY A 10 15.90 -2.37 -12.37
C GLY A 10 14.56 -2.04 -13.02
N GLU A 11 14.30 -2.51 -14.25
CA GLU A 11 13.02 -2.32 -14.94
C GLU A 11 12.11 -3.55 -14.75
N LEU A 12 11.36 -3.61 -13.65
CA LEU A 12 10.27 -4.60 -13.54
C LEU A 12 8.87 -3.99 -13.47
N TYR A 13 8.69 -2.67 -13.38
CA TYR A 13 7.34 -2.09 -13.21
C TYR A 13 7.12 -0.71 -13.87
N ALA A 14 7.69 -0.47 -15.06
CA ALA A 14 7.55 0.85 -15.72
C ALA A 14 6.87 0.82 -17.10
N ASP A 15 6.24 -0.29 -17.52
CA ASP A 15 5.72 -0.43 -18.89
C ASP A 15 4.19 -0.53 -18.98
N GLY A 16 3.47 0.04 -18.00
CA GLY A 16 2.01 0.11 -17.97
C GLY A 16 1.51 1.55 -18.08
N GLU A 17 0.39 1.76 -18.78
CA GLU A 17 -0.30 3.05 -18.81
C GLU A 17 -0.71 3.48 -17.39
N ALA A 18 -0.66 4.78 -17.11
CA ALA A 18 -1.20 5.29 -15.84
C ALA A 18 -2.70 5.00 -15.74
N ILE A 19 -3.13 4.54 -14.58
CA ILE A 19 -4.52 4.15 -14.29
C ILE A 19 -5.03 5.04 -13.16
N ASP A 20 -6.18 5.66 -13.40
CA ASP A 20 -7.00 6.22 -12.34
C ASP A 20 -7.98 5.15 -11.84
N LEU A 21 -7.91 4.81 -10.54
CA LEU A 21 -8.79 3.81 -9.94
C LEU A 21 -10.24 4.32 -9.77
N GLY A 22 -10.46 5.64 -9.83
CA GLY A 22 -11.80 6.23 -9.71
C GLY A 22 -12.48 5.99 -8.36
N GLN A 23 -11.73 5.60 -7.32
CA GLN A 23 -12.28 5.44 -5.98
C GLN A 23 -12.49 6.80 -5.31
N THR A 24 -13.56 6.92 -4.53
CA THR A 24 -13.81 8.10 -3.69
C THR A 24 -13.07 7.99 -2.36
N PRO A 25 -12.79 9.11 -1.65
CA PRO A 25 -12.22 9.09 -0.31
C PRO A 25 -12.96 8.21 0.70
N ALA A 26 -12.22 7.64 1.67
CA ALA A 26 -12.76 6.99 2.87
C ALA A 26 -11.83 7.22 4.07
N PRO A 27 -12.34 7.13 5.32
CA PRO A 27 -11.52 7.33 6.51
C PRO A 27 -10.49 6.21 6.74
N ILE A 28 -10.73 5.00 6.24
CA ILE A 28 -9.79 3.87 6.33
C ILE A 28 -9.41 3.46 4.90
N VAL A 29 -8.12 3.35 4.61
CA VAL A 29 -7.65 2.82 3.33
C VAL A 29 -6.71 1.65 3.56
N VAL A 30 -6.94 0.55 2.82
CA VAL A 30 -6.07 -0.61 2.81
C VAL A 30 -5.59 -0.90 1.39
N LEU A 31 -4.29 -0.98 1.19
CA LEU A 31 -3.68 -1.37 -0.08
C LEU A 31 -2.97 -2.72 0.08
N THR A 32 -3.18 -3.62 -0.87
CA THR A 32 -2.51 -4.93 -0.89
C THR A 32 -2.44 -5.48 -2.31
N ALA A 33 -1.41 -6.28 -2.61
CA ALA A 33 -1.33 -7.03 -3.86
C ALA A 33 -2.10 -8.37 -3.82
N ALA A 34 -2.57 -8.82 -2.65
CA ALA A 34 -3.18 -10.12 -2.49
C ALA A 34 -4.71 -10.09 -2.65
N ASP A 35 -5.23 -10.68 -3.72
CA ASP A 35 -6.69 -10.72 -4.00
C ASP A 35 -7.50 -11.44 -2.91
N THR A 36 -6.90 -12.39 -2.21
CA THR A 36 -7.49 -13.07 -1.05
C THR A 36 -7.76 -12.10 0.10
N GLU A 37 -6.82 -11.20 0.38
CA GLU A 37 -6.98 -10.16 1.41
C GLU A 37 -8.01 -9.12 0.98
N ILE A 38 -8.02 -8.71 -0.29
CA ILE A 38 -9.05 -7.81 -0.83
C ILE A 38 -10.44 -8.43 -0.61
N SER A 39 -10.59 -9.72 -0.91
CA SER A 39 -11.85 -10.45 -0.74
C SER A 39 -12.27 -10.54 0.72
N LEU A 40 -11.35 -10.90 1.62
CA LEU A 40 -11.60 -11.03 3.07
C LEU A 40 -11.95 -9.67 3.70
N LEU A 41 -11.16 -8.63 3.44
CA LEU A 41 -11.39 -7.29 3.97
C LEU A 41 -12.70 -6.69 3.43
N SER A 42 -13.04 -6.96 2.16
CA SER A 42 -14.32 -6.51 1.59
C SER A 42 -15.49 -7.19 2.28
N ALA A 43 -15.39 -8.49 2.58
CA ALA A 43 -16.42 -9.22 3.33
C ALA A 43 -16.52 -8.71 4.77
N ALA A 44 -15.40 -8.53 5.47
CA ALA A 44 -15.35 -7.99 6.82
C ALA A 44 -15.95 -6.57 6.90
N THR A 45 -15.66 -5.72 5.91
CA THR A 45 -16.21 -4.36 5.81
C THR A 45 -17.74 -4.40 5.73
N ARG A 46 -18.30 -5.25 4.84
CA ARG A 46 -19.76 -5.43 4.73
C ARG A 46 -20.38 -5.93 6.04
N GLN A 47 -19.72 -6.85 6.73
CA GLN A 47 -20.21 -7.41 8.00
C GLN A 47 -20.09 -6.44 9.19
N SER A 48 -19.19 -5.44 9.12
CA SER A 48 -18.96 -4.49 10.20
C SER A 48 -20.13 -3.52 10.45
N GLY A 49 -21.06 -3.38 9.51
CA GLY A 49 -22.18 -2.43 9.59
C GLY A 49 -21.77 -0.96 9.48
N ARG A 50 -20.50 -0.63 9.17
CA ARG A 50 -20.00 0.76 9.07
C ARG A 50 -20.34 1.48 7.76
N GLY A 51 -20.98 0.80 6.81
CA GLY A 51 -21.32 1.32 5.49
C GLY A 51 -20.16 1.22 4.49
N GLU A 52 -20.49 1.30 3.19
CA GLU A 52 -19.52 1.13 2.10
C GLU A 52 -18.51 2.28 2.01
N ASP A 53 -18.81 3.45 2.58
CA ASP A 53 -17.93 4.62 2.58
C ASP A 53 -16.89 4.64 3.72
N ALA A 54 -16.92 3.64 4.61
CA ALA A 54 -16.00 3.59 5.73
C ALA A 54 -14.60 3.12 5.35
N VAL A 55 -14.48 2.30 4.31
CA VAL A 55 -13.21 1.66 3.93
C VAL A 55 -13.03 1.70 2.41
N ARG A 56 -11.83 2.05 1.94
CA ARG A 56 -11.37 1.73 0.59
C ARG A 56 -10.33 0.63 0.66
N ILE A 57 -10.51 -0.37 -0.20
CA ILE A 57 -9.57 -1.45 -0.39
C ILE A 57 -9.19 -1.43 -1.87
N ALA A 58 -7.90 -1.42 -2.19
CA ALA A 58 -7.45 -1.42 -3.58
C ALA A 58 -6.25 -2.34 -3.80
N ASN A 59 -6.16 -2.86 -5.02
CA ASN A 59 -5.02 -3.68 -5.43
C ASN A 59 -3.81 -2.79 -5.70
N LEU A 60 -2.72 -3.01 -4.96
CA LEU A 60 -1.47 -2.25 -5.09
C LEU A 60 -0.86 -2.40 -6.49
N LEU A 61 -1.07 -3.53 -7.17
CA LEU A 61 -0.56 -3.77 -8.51
C LEU A 61 -1.19 -2.84 -9.55
N SER A 62 -2.37 -2.28 -9.28
CA SER A 62 -2.99 -1.25 -10.11
C SER A 62 -2.35 0.14 -9.94
N LEU A 63 -1.47 0.30 -8.95
CA LEU A 63 -0.72 1.52 -8.65
C LEU A 63 0.77 1.37 -9.00
N SER A 64 1.10 0.63 -10.06
CA SER A 64 2.48 0.38 -10.49
C SER A 64 3.14 1.61 -11.14
N HIS A 65 2.39 2.37 -11.92
CA HIS A 65 2.89 3.58 -12.58
C HIS A 65 2.92 4.77 -11.60
N PRO A 66 4.01 5.58 -11.54
CA PRO A 66 4.11 6.73 -10.64
C PRO A 66 2.92 7.69 -10.68
N ASN A 67 2.44 8.03 -11.88
CA ASN A 67 1.26 8.88 -12.03
C ASN A 67 -0.02 8.26 -11.43
N SER A 68 -0.20 6.93 -11.45
CA SER A 68 -1.33 6.27 -10.78
C SER A 68 -1.25 6.45 -9.27
N VAL A 69 -0.04 6.36 -8.71
CA VAL A 69 0.21 6.59 -7.28
C VAL A 69 -0.16 8.03 -6.91
N ASP A 70 0.32 9.00 -7.67
CA ASP A 70 0.06 10.42 -7.40
C ASP A 70 -1.44 10.74 -7.47
N LEU A 71 -2.12 10.28 -8.52
CA LEU A 71 -3.57 10.43 -8.67
C LEU A 71 -4.31 9.82 -7.48
N TYR A 72 -3.92 8.63 -7.02
CA TYR A 72 -4.56 7.98 -5.88
C TYR A 72 -4.24 8.66 -4.55
N ILE A 73 -3.04 9.21 -4.39
CA ILE A 73 -2.69 10.04 -3.23
C ILE A 73 -3.60 11.25 -3.15
N ASP A 74 -3.76 11.97 -4.26
CA ASP A 74 -4.54 13.20 -4.32
C ASP A 74 -6.04 12.96 -4.22
N ALA A 75 -6.54 11.89 -4.85
CA ALA A 75 -7.97 11.57 -4.85
C ALA A 75 -8.43 10.89 -3.56
N VAL A 76 -7.57 10.08 -2.91
CA VAL A 76 -8.00 9.17 -1.83
C VAL A 76 -7.12 9.28 -0.60
N LEU A 77 -5.81 8.98 -0.69
CA LEU A 77 -5.00 8.74 0.50
C LEU A 77 -4.84 9.96 1.40
N ARG A 78 -4.70 11.16 0.83
CA ARG A 78 -4.59 12.40 1.62
C ARG A 78 -5.84 12.75 2.42
N HIS A 79 -6.96 12.07 2.16
CA HIS A 79 -8.22 12.26 2.87
C HIS A 79 -8.48 11.19 3.94
N ALA A 80 -7.62 10.17 4.02
CA ALA A 80 -7.75 9.08 4.96
C ALA A 80 -7.43 9.54 6.40
N ARG A 81 -8.04 8.85 7.37
CA ARG A 81 -7.68 8.97 8.80
C ARG A 81 -6.68 7.90 9.23
N VAL A 82 -6.57 6.80 8.48
CA VAL A 82 -5.57 5.76 8.67
C VAL A 82 -5.37 5.02 7.35
N ILE A 83 -4.11 4.67 7.07
CA ILE A 83 -3.71 3.93 5.88
C ILE A 83 -2.91 2.69 6.32
N ALA A 84 -3.27 1.53 5.79
CA ALA A 84 -2.48 0.31 5.91
C ALA A 84 -2.10 -0.21 4.52
N ILE A 85 -0.82 -0.52 4.31
CA ILE A 85 -0.30 -0.99 3.03
C ILE A 85 0.45 -2.29 3.30
N ARG A 86 -0.07 -3.41 2.78
CA ARG A 86 0.66 -4.68 2.78
C ARG A 86 1.50 -4.78 1.52
N LEU A 87 2.82 -4.88 1.72
CA LEU A 87 3.80 -4.91 0.64
C LEU A 87 4.59 -6.22 0.65
N LEU A 88 4.43 -7.02 -0.41
CA LEU A 88 5.21 -8.24 -0.61
C LEU A 88 6.54 -7.88 -1.30
N GLY A 89 7.67 -8.27 -0.70
CA GLY A 89 9.00 -7.99 -1.26
C GLY A 89 9.65 -6.69 -0.79
N GLY A 90 9.11 -6.04 0.26
CA GLY A 90 9.72 -4.88 0.91
C GLY A 90 9.69 -3.61 0.05
N VAL A 91 10.40 -2.58 0.51
CA VAL A 91 10.38 -1.22 -0.09
C VAL A 91 10.67 -1.25 -1.59
N SER A 92 11.66 -2.05 -2.02
CA SER A 92 12.11 -2.10 -3.42
C SER A 92 11.02 -2.47 -4.43
N TYR A 93 9.96 -3.16 -3.99
CA TYR A 93 8.89 -3.62 -4.87
C TYR A 93 7.93 -2.48 -5.28
N TRP A 94 7.87 -1.41 -4.49
CA TRP A 94 6.99 -0.27 -4.73
C TRP A 94 7.62 1.04 -4.23
N SER A 95 8.91 1.23 -4.50
CA SER A 95 9.75 2.29 -3.90
C SER A 95 9.15 3.68 -4.03
N TYR A 96 8.66 4.03 -5.23
CA TYR A 96 8.06 5.33 -5.48
C TYR A 96 6.81 5.56 -4.61
N GLY A 97 5.91 4.58 -4.54
CA GLY A 97 4.72 4.70 -3.72
C GLY A 97 5.02 4.70 -2.23
N VAL A 98 5.98 3.91 -1.77
CA VAL A 98 6.45 3.97 -0.39
C VAL A 98 6.94 5.37 -0.03
N GLU A 99 7.81 5.95 -0.87
CA GLU A 99 8.35 7.29 -0.63
C GLU A 99 7.25 8.36 -0.60
N GLN A 100 6.39 8.41 -1.64
CA GLN A 100 5.37 9.45 -1.75
C GLN A 100 4.30 9.34 -0.66
N VAL A 101 3.83 8.13 -0.36
CA VAL A 101 2.83 7.91 0.68
C VAL A 101 3.41 8.22 2.07
N ALA A 102 4.64 7.77 2.36
CA ALA A 102 5.29 8.08 3.64
C ALA A 102 5.52 9.57 3.82
N ALA A 103 5.98 10.26 2.76
CA ALA A 103 6.17 11.71 2.78
C ALA A 103 4.83 12.45 3.00
N MET A 104 3.78 12.04 2.30
CA MET A 104 2.43 12.60 2.47
C MET A 104 1.90 12.38 3.89
N ALA A 105 1.97 11.14 4.39
CA ALA A 105 1.46 10.79 5.71
C ALA A 105 2.17 11.57 6.83
N ARG A 106 3.50 11.72 6.75
CA ARG A 106 4.27 12.54 7.71
C ARG A 106 3.88 14.01 7.65
N ARG A 107 3.72 14.60 6.44
CA ARG A 107 3.31 16.00 6.29
C ARG A 107 1.91 16.28 6.87
N GLN A 108 1.01 15.30 6.77
CA GLN A 108 -0.39 15.46 7.18
C GLN A 108 -0.72 14.83 8.53
N ASN A 109 0.27 14.24 9.21
CA ASN A 109 0.09 13.47 10.45
C ASN A 109 -0.97 12.36 10.31
N ILE A 110 -0.99 11.67 9.16
CA ILE A 110 -1.86 10.52 8.94
C ILE A 110 -1.16 9.25 9.47
N PRO A 111 -1.82 8.47 10.35
CA PRO A 111 -1.38 7.13 10.73
C PRO A 111 -1.22 6.22 9.51
N LEU A 112 0.01 5.74 9.30
CA LEU A 112 0.42 4.90 8.18
C LEU A 112 1.15 3.67 8.72
N ALA A 113 0.69 2.50 8.28
CA ALA A 113 1.38 1.23 8.46
C ALA A 113 1.80 0.68 7.09
N PHE A 114 3.10 0.53 6.87
CA PHE A 114 3.62 -0.44 5.92
C PHE A 114 3.81 -1.76 6.65
N LEU A 115 3.21 -2.82 6.12
CA LEU A 115 3.22 -4.16 6.72
C LEU A 115 3.81 -5.17 5.73
N PRO A 116 4.65 -6.10 6.21
CA PRO A 116 5.23 -7.13 5.35
C PRO A 116 4.14 -8.09 4.85
N GLY A 117 4.17 -8.37 3.54
CA GLY A 117 3.27 -9.32 2.90
C GLY A 117 3.60 -10.80 3.17
N ASP A 118 4.83 -11.10 3.60
CA ASP A 118 5.29 -12.48 3.88
C ASP A 118 5.25 -12.85 5.38
N GLY A 119 4.76 -11.92 6.22
CA GLY A 119 4.62 -12.09 7.65
C GLY A 119 5.92 -11.98 8.46
N LYS A 120 7.07 -11.69 7.83
CA LYS A 120 8.35 -11.53 8.54
C LYS A 120 8.60 -10.07 8.89
N PRO A 121 9.20 -9.75 10.04
CA PRO A 121 9.58 -8.38 10.37
C PRO A 121 10.46 -7.75 9.28
N ASP A 122 10.11 -6.53 8.88
CA ASP A 122 10.82 -5.75 7.87
C ASP A 122 11.14 -4.35 8.42
N PRO A 123 12.35 -4.13 8.95
CA PRO A 123 12.75 -2.85 9.53
C PRO A 123 12.75 -1.69 8.53
N GLU A 124 12.88 -1.95 7.23
CA GLU A 124 12.84 -0.88 6.21
C GLU A 124 11.41 -0.37 6.04
N LEU A 125 10.41 -1.26 6.04
CA LEU A 125 8.99 -0.89 6.05
C LEU A 125 8.59 -0.19 7.35
N ASP A 126 9.06 -0.71 8.49
CA ASP A 126 8.80 -0.09 9.81
C ASP A 126 9.30 1.36 9.84
N ALA A 127 10.48 1.64 9.29
CA ALA A 127 11.06 2.99 9.23
C ALA A 127 10.25 3.95 8.34
N GLN A 128 9.48 3.43 7.36
CA GLN A 128 8.61 4.23 6.50
C GLN A 128 7.22 4.46 7.08
N SER A 129 6.84 3.68 8.09
CA SER A 129 5.58 3.83 8.80
C SER A 129 5.58 5.06 9.72
N THR A 130 4.39 5.56 10.05
CA THR A 130 4.20 6.62 11.06
C THR A 130 3.60 6.07 12.36
N LEU A 131 3.06 4.85 12.33
CA LEU A 131 2.55 4.16 13.51
C LEU A 131 3.69 3.58 14.38
N PRO A 132 3.51 3.52 15.71
CA PRO A 132 4.47 2.89 16.60
C PRO A 132 4.64 1.38 16.32
N PRO A 133 5.81 0.78 16.59
CA PRO A 133 6.07 -0.64 16.32
C PRO A 133 5.05 -1.62 16.91
N ALA A 134 4.51 -1.32 18.10
CA ALA A 134 3.49 -2.16 18.72
C ALA A 134 2.18 -2.21 17.93
N GLU A 135 1.80 -1.11 17.26
CA GLU A 135 0.61 -1.08 16.40
C GLU A 135 0.87 -1.79 15.07
N LEU A 136 2.07 -1.64 14.50
CA LEU A 136 2.47 -2.36 13.29
C LEU A 136 2.40 -3.87 13.50
N MET A 137 2.94 -4.35 14.61
CA MET A 137 2.89 -5.77 14.99
C MET A 137 1.44 -6.25 15.15
N ARG A 138 0.60 -5.52 15.89
CA ARG A 138 -0.82 -5.88 16.05
C ARG A 138 -1.57 -5.95 14.73
N LEU A 139 -1.39 -4.97 13.85
CA LEU A 139 -2.03 -4.95 12.54
C LEU A 139 -1.56 -6.11 11.66
N ASN A 140 -0.25 -6.40 11.67
CA ASN A 140 0.31 -7.53 10.93
C ASN A 140 -0.25 -8.86 11.43
N ASP A 141 -0.38 -9.04 12.75
CA ASP A 141 -0.93 -10.26 13.35
C ASP A 141 -2.40 -10.47 12.92
N TYR A 142 -3.23 -9.42 12.95
CA TYR A 142 -4.62 -9.50 12.48
C TYR A 142 -4.71 -9.93 11.01
N LEU A 143 -3.94 -9.30 10.13
CA LEU A 143 -3.99 -9.58 8.70
C LEU A 143 -3.36 -10.93 8.33
N THR A 144 -2.44 -11.43 9.16
CA THR A 144 -1.84 -12.77 8.98
C THR A 144 -2.77 -13.88 9.47
N ALA A 145 -3.61 -13.61 10.47
CA ALA A 145 -4.58 -14.57 10.99
C ALA A 145 -5.75 -14.86 10.04
N GLY A 146 -6.13 -13.89 9.19
CA GLY A 146 -7.22 -14.00 8.21
C GLY A 146 -8.56 -13.51 8.72
#